data_AF-A0A7D6C5I3-F1
#
_entry.id   AF-A0A7D6C5I3-F1
#
_cell.length_a   1.000
_cell.length_b   1.000
_cell.length_c   1.000
_cell.angle_alpha   90.00
_cell.angle_beta   90.00
_cell.angle_gamma   90.00
#
_symmetry.space_group_name_H-M   'P 1'
#
loop_
_entity.id
_entity.type
_entity.pdbx_description
1 polymer ?
#
loop_
_entity_poly.entity_id
_entity_poly.type
_entity_poly.pdbx_seq_one_letter_code
_entity_poly.pdbx_strand_id
1 'polypeptide(L)' 'MESLLFLIFLLALAVASAVGVTADTRDSADWKPTENGRRWRSRTS' A
#
# COMPACT_ATOMS: atom_id res chain seq x y z
N MET A 1 27.39 -12.17 -15.12
CA MET A 1 27.33 -11.96 -13.64
C MET A 1 26.09 -11.17 -13.24
N GLU A 2 25.46 -10.44 -14.18
CA GLU A 2 24.29 -9.61 -13.93
C GLU A 2 23.04 -10.40 -13.52
N SER A 3 22.83 -11.59 -14.08
CA SER A 3 21.66 -12.42 -13.75
C SER A 3 21.64 -12.87 -12.28
N LEU A 4 22.81 -13.22 -11.72
CA LEU A 4 22.91 -13.59 -10.31
C LEU A 4 22.58 -12.40 -9.39
N LEU A 5 23.09 -11.21 -9.72
CA LEU A 5 22.77 -9.99 -8.98
C LEU A 5 21.28 -9.65 -9.05
N PHE A 6 20.66 -9.85 -10.23
CA PHE A 6 19.23 -9.65 -10.41
C PHE A 6 18.40 -10.63 -9.58
N LEU A 7 18.80 -11.91 -9.52
CA LEU A 7 18.14 -12.90 -8.68
C LEU A 7 18.26 -12.56 -7.18
N ILE A 8 19.43 -12.11 -6.74
CA ILE A 8 19.64 -11.66 -5.34
C ILE A 8 18.74 -10.47 -5.03
N PHE A 9 18.63 -9.51 -5.96
CA PHE A 9 17.73 -8.35 -5.80
C PHE A 9 16.26 -8.77 -5.65
N LEU A 10 15.78 -9.67 -6.51
CA LEU A 10 14.41 -10.19 -6.41
C LEU A 10 14.16 -10.95 -5.11
N LEU A 11 15.15 -11.74 -4.67
CA LEU A 11 15.06 -12.46 -3.40
C LEU A 11 14.96 -11.48 -2.21
N ALA A 12 15.78 -10.44 -2.21
CA ALA A 12 15.72 -9.40 -1.19
C ALA A 12 14.35 -8.69 -1.15
N LEU A 13 13.77 -8.41 -2.33
CA LEU A 13 12.44 -7.80 -2.43
C LEU A 13 11.34 -8.75 -1.90
N ALA A 14 11.42 -10.04 -2.23
CA ALA A 14 10.49 -11.05 -1.74
C ALA A 14 10.53 -11.16 -0.20
N VAL A 15 11.74 -11.17 0.39
CA VAL A 15 11.92 -11.18 1.85
C VAL A 15 11.37 -9.90 2.48
N ALA A 16 11.67 -8.72 1.91
CA ALA A 16 11.15 -7.45 2.39
C ALA A 16 9.61 -7.40 2.39
N SER A 17 8.99 -7.93 1.34
CA SER A 17 7.52 -8.06 1.26
C SER A 17 6.97 -9.05 2.28
N ALA A 18 7.62 -10.20 2.47
CA ALA A 18 7.17 -11.24 3.40
C ALA A 18 7.25 -10.81 4.87
N VAL A 19 8.25 -9.99 5.22
CA VAL A 19 8.43 -9.44 6.57
C VAL A 19 7.64 -8.13 6.76
N GLY A 20 6.90 -7.68 5.75
CA GLY A 20 6.05 -6.49 5.85
C GLY A 20 6.84 -5.18 5.88
N VAL A 21 8.09 -5.17 5.44
CA VAL A 21 8.89 -3.94 5.29
C VAL A 21 8.23 -2.98 4.29
N THR A 22 7.53 -3.53 3.30
CA THR A 22 6.74 -2.79 2.32
C THR A 22 5.25 -2.73 2.68
N ALA A 23 4.84 -3.19 3.87
CA ALA A 23 3.45 -3.13 4.28
C ALA A 23 3.06 -1.65 4.41
N ASP A 24 2.12 -1.22 3.57
CA ASP A 24 1.56 0.13 3.66
C ASP A 24 0.76 0.21 4.97
N THR A 25 1.27 1.00 5.92
CA THR A 25 0.58 1.28 7.19
C THR A 25 -0.39 2.44 7.05
N ARG A 26 -0.38 3.13 5.90
CA ARG A 26 -1.26 4.23 5.62
C ARG A 26 -2.56 3.67 5.04
N ASP A 27 -3.69 4.04 5.63
CA ASP A 27 -5.00 3.71 5.08
C ASP A 27 -5.24 4.55 3.81
N SER A 28 -4.60 4.11 2.73
CA SER A 28 -4.53 4.80 1.44
C SER A 28 -5.86 4.73 0.66
N ALA A 29 -6.86 4.03 1.19
CA ALA A 29 -8.11 3.74 0.52
C ALA A 29 -9.34 4.38 1.20
N ASP A 30 -9.14 5.39 2.04
CA ASP A 30 -10.21 6.25 2.55
C ASP A 30 -10.70 7.24 1.45
N TRP A 31 -10.93 6.73 0.24
CA TRP A 31 -11.64 7.45 -0.80
C TRP A 31 -13.10 7.57 -0.33
N LYS A 32 -13.42 8.73 0.25
CA LYS A 32 -14.80 9.11 0.54
C LYS A 32 -15.22 10.12 -0.52
N PRO A 33 -16.17 9.78 -1.43
CA PRO A 33 -16.68 10.76 -2.39
C PRO A 33 -17.17 11.99 -1.61
N THR A 34 -16.61 13.14 -1.94
CA THR A 34 -16.98 14.42 -1.34
C THR A 34 -17.98 15.08 -2.25
N GLU A 35 -19.24 15.18 -1.81
CA GLU A 35 -20.22 16.03 -2.47
C GLU A 35 -19.81 17.49 -2.23
N ASN A 36 -19.36 18.20 -3.27
CA ASN A 36 -18.93 19.60 -3.18
C ASN A 36 -17.89 19.88 -2.07
N GLY A 37 -16.91 18.99 -1.90
CA GLY A 37 -15.84 19.16 -0.90
C GLY A 37 -16.26 18.93 0.55
N ARG A 38 -17.46 18.39 0.81
CA ARG A 38 -17.93 18.09 2.17
C ARG A 38 -18.01 16.59 2.43
N ARG A 39 -17.46 16.15 3.56
CA ARG A 39 -17.49 14.75 4.01
C ARG A 39 -18.94 14.33 4.24
N TRP A 40 -19.39 13.28 3.55
CA TRP A 40 -20.74 12.72 3.73
C TRP A 40 -20.91 12.23 5.18
N ARG A 41 -21.84 12.87 5.93
CA ARG A 41 -22.33 12.39 7.22
C ARG A 41 -23.61 11.62 6.98
N SER A 42 -23.54 10.29 6.98
CA SER A 42 -24.74 9.45 7.09
C SER A 42 -25.42 9.77 8.41
N ARG A 43 -26.53 10.51 8.35
CA ARG A 43 -27.38 10.73 9.51
C ARG A 43 -28.23 9.48 9.67
N THR A 44 -27.74 8.52 10.46
CA THR A 44 -28.60 7.44 10.95
C THR A 44 -29.52 8.07 12.00
N SER A 45 -30.81 8.14 11.67
CA SER A 45 -31.87 8.50 12.61
C SER A 45 -32.30 7.30 13.43
#